data_AF-A0AA48KCX0-F1
#
_entry.id   AF-A0AA48KCX0-F1
#
_cell.length_a   1.000
_cell.length_b   1.000
_cell.length_c   1.000
_cell.angle_alpha   90.00
_cell.angle_beta   90.00
_cell.angle_gamma   90.00
#
_symmetry.space_group_name_H-M   'P 1'
#
loop_
_entity.id
_entity.type
_entity.pdbx_description
1 polymer ?
#
loop_
_entity_poly.entity_id
_entity_poly.type
_entity_poly.pdbx_seq_one_letter_code
_entity_poly.pdbx_strand_id
1 'polypeptide(L)'
;MQIARTGSREISITGNIKTTDDYLAIRRMAQDLVEEGVTAITFLIDASLSMPSSVIGYFVKLVKRDKIALRMVIEDPRLLELLEELGLKDAFGAVGKTA
;
A
#
# COMPACT_ATOMS: atom_id res chain seq x y z
N MET A 1 8.25 -5.06 11.60
CA MET A 1 7.12 -4.76 10.71
C MET A 1 6.22 -5.98 10.69
N GLN A 2 4.91 -5.78 10.70
CA GLN A 2 3.92 -6.85 10.55
C GLN A 2 3.09 -6.56 9.31
N ILE A 3 2.94 -7.56 8.43
CA ILE A 3 2.04 -7.48 7.28
C ILE A 3 1.06 -8.65 7.40
N ALA A 4 -0.23 -8.35 7.32
CA ALA A 4 -1.28 -9.36 7.45
C ALA A 4 -2.44 -9.05 6.50
N ARG A 5 -3.04 -10.10 5.94
CA ARG A 5 -4.32 -10.00 5.24
C ARG A 5 -5.43 -9.95 6.29
N THR A 6 -6.16 -8.84 6.40
CA THR A 6 -7.20 -8.60 7.42
C THR A 6 -8.62 -8.73 6.86
N GLY A 7 -8.77 -8.89 5.55
CA GLY A 7 -10.04 -9.11 4.89
C GLY A 7 -9.88 -9.76 3.51
N SER A 8 -11.00 -9.90 2.78
CA SER A 8 -10.98 -10.53 1.45
C SER A 8 -10.15 -9.76 0.41
N ARG A 9 -9.92 -8.46 0.63
CA ARG A 9 -9.15 -7.57 -0.26
C ARG A 9 -8.34 -6.52 0.51
N GLU A 10 -8.03 -6.83 1.77
CA GLU A 10 -7.43 -5.88 2.70
C GLU A 10 -6.11 -6.41 3.23
N ILE A 11 -5.09 -5.55 3.20
CA ILE A 11 -3.75 -5.82 3.70
C ILE A 11 -3.42 -4.75 4.75
N SER A 12 -3.18 -5.17 5.98
CA SER A 12 -2.66 -4.32 7.05
C SER A 12 -1.14 -4.37 7.08
N ILE A 13 -0.51 -3.21 7.16
CA ILE A 13 0.93 -3.00 7.29
C ILE A 13 1.15 -2.17 8.55
N THR A 14 1.84 -2.74 9.53
CA THR A 14 2.15 -2.09 10.79
C THR A 14 3.66 -1.94 10.98
N GLY A 15 4.09 -0.71 11.26
CA GLY A 15 5.50 -0.33 11.40
C GLY A 15 6.18 0.01 10.07
N ASN A 16 7.43 0.43 10.15
CA ASN A 16 8.14 0.98 9.00
C ASN A 16 8.55 -0.08 7.97
N ILE A 17 8.29 0.22 6.69
CA ILE A 17 8.75 -0.57 5.54
C ILE A 17 10.20 -0.16 5.23
N LYS A 18 11.18 -1.01 5.51
CA LYS A 18 12.62 -0.66 5.39
C LYS A 18 13.46 -1.66 4.61
N THR A 19 13.10 -2.93 4.64
CA THR A 19 13.93 -4.01 4.11
C THR A 19 13.42 -4.54 2.78
N THR A 20 14.28 -5.26 2.06
CA THR A 20 13.87 -6.00 0.85
C THR A 20 12.83 -7.07 1.18
N ASP A 21 12.92 -7.70 2.34
CA ASP A 21 11.96 -8.73 2.78
C ASP A 21 10.57 -8.14 3.01
N ASP A 22 10.51 -6.92 3.56
CA ASP A 22 9.26 -6.17 3.72
C ASP A 22 8.57 -5.96 2.37
N TYR A 23 9.34 -5.53 1.37
CA TYR A 23 8.85 -5.37 -0.01
C TYR A 23 8.37 -6.69 -0.60
N LEU A 24 9.13 -7.78 -0.45
CA LEU A 24 8.76 -9.09 -0.99
C LEU A 24 7.48 -9.62 -0.35
N ALA A 25 7.29 -9.41 0.95
CA ALA A 25 6.09 -9.81 1.67
C ALA A 25 4.84 -9.03 1.20
N ILE A 26 4.94 -7.69 1.07
CA ILE A 26 3.86 -6.86 0.51
C ILE A 26 3.49 -7.34 -0.90
N ARG A 27 4.51 -7.53 -1.73
CA ARG A 27 4.32 -7.97 -3.11
C ARG A 27 3.64 -9.33 -3.18
N ARG A 28 4.10 -10.32 -2.40
CA ARG A 28 3.52 -11.66 -2.40
C ARG A 28 2.03 -11.63 -2.06
N MET A 29 1.67 -10.99 -0.96
CA MET A 29 0.27 -10.93 -0.54
C MET A 29 -0.63 -10.16 -1.53
N ALA A 30 -0.13 -9.07 -2.12
CA ALA A 30 -0.87 -8.34 -3.14
C ALA A 30 -1.02 -9.18 -4.42
N GLN A 31 0.00 -9.95 -4.81
CA GLN A 31 -0.09 -10.88 -5.94
C GLN A 31 -1.11 -11.99 -5.68
N ASP A 32 -1.11 -12.59 -4.49
CA ASP A 32 -2.08 -13.63 -4.14
C ASP A 32 -3.53 -13.11 -4.31
N LEU A 33 -3.81 -11.86 -3.88
CA LEU A 33 -5.12 -11.23 -4.09
C LEU A 33 -5.46 -11.02 -5.57
N VAL A 34 -4.49 -10.58 -6.37
CA VAL A 34 -4.70 -10.39 -7.82
C VAL A 34 -4.96 -11.73 -8.51
N GLU A 35 -4.25 -12.78 -8.13
CA GLU A 35 -4.44 -14.13 -8.66
C GLU A 35 -5.80 -14.73 -8.27
N GLU A 36 -6.35 -14.33 -7.12
CA GLU A 36 -7.73 -14.60 -6.71
C GLU A 36 -8.79 -13.80 -7.52
N GLY A 37 -8.37 -12.93 -8.44
CA GLY A 37 -9.24 -12.14 -9.30
C GLY A 37 -9.72 -10.82 -8.69
N VAL A 38 -9.12 -10.37 -7.58
CA VAL A 38 -9.44 -9.08 -6.96
C VAL A 38 -8.96 -7.94 -7.85
N THR A 39 -9.85 -6.99 -8.14
CA THR A 39 -9.56 -5.80 -8.96
C THR A 39 -9.35 -4.53 -8.12
N ALA A 40 -9.52 -4.61 -6.80
CA ALA A 40 -9.32 -3.49 -5.89
C ALA A 40 -8.76 -3.95 -4.54
N ILE A 41 -7.65 -3.37 -4.10
CA ILE A 41 -6.96 -3.73 -2.85
C ILE A 41 -6.95 -2.52 -1.90
N THR A 42 -7.30 -2.75 -0.64
CA THR A 42 -7.15 -1.76 0.44
C THR A 42 -5.90 -2.05 1.26
N PHE A 43 -5.02 -1.06 1.38
CA PHE A 43 -3.89 -1.09 2.29
C PHE A 43 -4.17 -0.24 3.52
N LEU A 44 -4.14 -0.85 4.70
CA LEU A 44 -4.16 -0.15 5.98
C LEU A 44 -2.71 0.03 6.43
N ILE A 45 -2.23 1.26 6.50
CA ILE A 45 -0.83 1.57 6.82
C ILE A 45 -0.79 2.27 8.19
N ASP A 46 -0.58 1.47 9.22
CA ASP A 46 -0.50 1.91 10.60
C ASP A 46 0.98 2.15 10.98
N ALA A 47 1.33 3.39 11.32
CA ALA A 47 2.65 3.79 11.82
C ALA A 47 3.86 3.51 10.89
N SER A 48 3.72 3.74 9.57
CA SER A 48 4.86 3.81 8.65
C SER A 48 5.20 5.25 8.30
N LEU A 49 6.41 5.70 8.66
CA LEU A 49 6.94 7.02 8.32
C LEU A 49 7.26 7.14 6.82
N SER A 50 7.70 6.04 6.22
CA SER A 50 8.35 6.06 4.91
C SER A 50 7.93 4.86 4.07
N MET A 51 7.94 5.06 2.75
CA MET A 51 7.72 4.00 1.78
C MET A 51 8.91 3.98 0.82
N PRO A 52 9.69 2.88 0.77
CA PRO A 52 10.79 2.76 -0.18
C PRO A 52 10.31 2.89 -1.63
N SER A 53 11.17 3.42 -2.51
CA SER A 53 10.84 3.61 -3.94
C SER A 53 10.47 2.31 -4.66
N SER A 54 11.00 1.17 -4.21
CA SER A 54 10.62 -0.17 -4.71
C SER A 54 9.15 -0.49 -4.46
N VAL A 55 8.62 -0.12 -3.30
CA VAL A 55 7.23 -0.33 -2.91
C VAL A 55 6.32 0.62 -3.68
N ILE A 56 6.71 1.90 -3.78
CA ILE A 56 6.01 2.89 -4.61
C ILE A 56 5.93 2.41 -6.06
N GLY A 57 7.05 1.99 -6.65
CA GLY A 57 7.10 1.50 -8.02
C GLY A 57 6.21 0.27 -8.25
N TYR A 58 6.14 -0.61 -7.27
CA TYR A 58 5.23 -1.76 -7.31
C TYR A 58 3.75 -1.35 -7.25
N PHE A 59 3.38 -0.39 -6.41
CA PHE A 59 2.01 0.15 -6.37
C PHE A 59 1.64 0.89 -7.66
N VAL A 60 2.56 1.67 -8.25
CA VAL A 60 2.36 2.25 -9.58
C VAL A 60 2.11 1.17 -10.62
N LYS A 61 2.88 0.08 -10.60
CA LYS A 61 2.69 -1.06 -11.50
C LYS A 61 1.31 -1.72 -11.31
N LEU A 62 0.86 -1.93 -10.07
CA LEU A 62 -0.48 -2.46 -9.79
C LEU A 62 -1.58 -1.60 -10.42
N VAL A 63 -1.53 -0.28 -10.21
CA VAL A 63 -2.54 0.66 -10.73
C VAL A 63 -2.46 0.78 -12.25
N LYS A 64 -1.28 1.07 -12.79
CA LYS A 64 -1.13 1.49 -14.19
C LYS A 64 -1.10 0.31 -15.14
N ARG A 65 -0.44 -0.79 -14.77
CA ARG A 65 -0.22 -1.95 -15.62
C ARG A 65 -1.23 -3.05 -15.35
N ASP A 66 -1.36 -3.45 -14.08
CA ASP A 66 -2.20 -4.58 -13.69
C ASP A 66 -3.67 -4.15 -13.49
N LYS A 67 -3.98 -2.84 -13.63
CA LYS A 67 -5.31 -2.24 -13.55
C LYS A 67 -6.04 -2.51 -12.24
N ILE A 68 -5.28 -2.64 -11.15
CA ILE A 68 -5.80 -2.84 -9.80
C ILE A 68 -6.04 -1.48 -9.15
N ALA A 69 -7.27 -1.22 -8.73
CA ALA A 69 -7.58 -0.03 -7.95
C ALA A 69 -6.97 -0.15 -6.55
N LEU A 70 -6.31 0.91 -6.09
CA LEU A 70 -5.77 0.96 -4.74
C LEU A 70 -6.59 1.92 -3.89
N ARG A 71 -6.71 1.58 -2.61
CA ARG A 71 -7.13 2.49 -1.54
C ARG A 71 -6.11 2.37 -0.41
N MET A 72 -5.56 3.48 0.04
CA MET A 72 -4.64 3.48 1.19
C MET A 72 -5.26 4.28 2.33
N VAL A 73 -5.37 3.64 3.49
CA VAL A 73 -5.73 4.32 4.74
C VAL A 73 -4.45 4.49 5.54
N ILE A 74 -3.99 5.72 5.67
CA ILE A 74 -2.68 6.03 6.24
C ILE A 74 -2.86 6.74 7.57
N GLU A 75 -2.24 6.21 8.61
CA GLU A 75 -2.29 6.83 9.94
C GLU A 75 -1.24 7.95 10.11
N ASP A 76 -0.04 7.81 9.53
CA ASP A 76 1.01 8.83 9.64
C ASP A 76 0.79 9.94 8.59
N PRO A 77 0.50 11.19 9.01
CA PRO A 77 0.22 12.28 8.08
C PRO A 77 1.42 12.61 7.18
N ARG A 78 2.65 12.37 7.65
CA ARG A 78 3.87 12.66 6.87
C ARG A 78 3.99 11.77 5.64
N LEU A 79 3.53 10.52 5.74
CA LEU A 79 3.50 9.63 4.59
C LEU A 79 2.42 10.06 3.59
N LEU A 80 1.27 10.55 4.08
CA LEU A 80 0.22 11.09 3.22
C LEU A 80 0.70 12.34 2.48
N GLU A 81 1.35 13.27 3.18
CA GLU A 81 1.99 14.47 2.61
C GLU A 81 3.02 14.10 1.54
N LEU A 82 3.90 13.12 1.82
CA LEU A 82 4.87 12.63 0.84
C LEU A 82 4.19 12.12 -0.44
N LEU A 83 3.10 11.36 -0.32
CA LEU A 83 2.35 10.88 -1.48
C LEU A 83 1.66 12.02 -2.24
N GLU A 84 1.27 13.09 -1.56
CA GLU A 84 0.70 14.29 -2.16
C GLU A 84 1.75 15.08 -2.94
N GLU A 85 2.93 15.32 -2.35
CA GLU A 85 4.07 15.99 -2.99
C GLU A 85 4.55 15.24 -4.25
N LEU A 86 4.50 13.90 -4.22
CA LEU A 86 4.85 13.06 -5.36
C LEU A 86 3.72 12.94 -6.41
N GLY A 87 2.54 13.53 -6.17
CA GLY A 87 1.38 13.41 -7.06
C GLY A 87 0.78 12.00 -7.14
N LEU A 88 1.02 11.17 -6.11
CA LEU A 88 0.59 9.77 -6.04
C LEU A 88 -0.66 9.56 -5.20
N LYS A 89 -1.03 10.54 -4.35
CA LYS A 89 -2.20 10.47 -3.47
C LYS A 89 -3.47 10.01 -4.18
N ASP A 90 -3.83 10.66 -5.28
CA ASP A 90 -5.02 10.30 -6.06
C ASP A 90 -4.88 8.96 -6.78
N ALA A 91 -3.68 8.68 -7.32
CA ALA A 91 -3.42 7.43 -8.02
C ALA A 91 -3.53 6.21 -7.10
N PHE A 92 -3.21 6.37 -5.81
CA PHE A 92 -3.27 5.30 -4.81
C PHE A 92 -4.54 5.34 -3.96
N GLY A 93 -5.43 6.30 -4.19
CA GLY A 93 -6.62 6.51 -3.34
C GLY A 93 -6.23 6.69 -1.86
N ALA A 94 -5.15 7.43 -1.61
CA ALA A 94 -4.59 7.61 -0.28
C ALA A 94 -5.36 8.65 0.52
N VAL A 95 -5.82 8.24 1.70
CA VAL A 95 -6.56 9.09 2.63
C VAL A 95 -6.00 8.92 4.04
N GLY A 96 -6.06 10.00 4.83
CA GLY A 96 -5.72 9.95 6.24
C GLY A 96 -6.77 9.16 7.03
N LYS A 97 -6.32 8.38 8.01
CA LYS A 97 -7.19 7.73 8.99
C LYS A 97 -7.82 8.84 9.84
N THR A 98 -9.09 9.13 9.60
CA THR A 98 -9.85 10.07 10.44
C THR A 98 -10.19 9.35 11.74
N ALA A 99 -9.79 9.93 12.87
CA ALA A 99 -10.05 9.40 14.21
C ALA A 99 -11.55 9.33 14.53
#